data_AF-A0AAJ1XSJ6-F1
#
_entry.id   AF-A0AAJ1XSJ6-F1
#
_cell.length_a   1.000
_cell.length_b   1.000
_cell.length_c   1.000
_cell.angle_alpha   90.00
_cell.angle_beta   90.00
_cell.angle_gamma   90.00
#
_symmetry.space_group_name_H-M   'P 1'
#
loop_
_entity.id
_entity.type
_entity.pdbx_description
1 polymer ?
#
loop_
_entity_poly.entity_id
_entity_poly.type
_entity_poly.pdbx_seq_one_letter_code
_entity_poly.pdbx_strand_id
1 'polypeptide(L)'
;MNKKGIRVGILLVLGIILIGIGGKVFMDKRAEQKEQDLLAVEKQSVKVLKNTFADIKEVKFHEAGKNEMTGSYGMYVTMFNKNNDSVKFDYGFWKERNELGDYGVEDEAVQKEGVTTTSVKVTYTNGKEELI
;
A
#
# COMPACT_ATOMS: atom_id res chain seq x y z
N MET A 1 55.72 17.45 -0.22
CA MET A 1 54.32 17.11 0.17
C MET A 1 54.36 16.34 1.50
N ASN A 2 53.72 16.85 2.56
CA ASN A 2 53.79 16.25 3.90
C ASN A 2 53.03 14.92 3.94
N LYS A 3 53.73 13.80 4.19
CA LYS A 3 53.12 12.46 4.28
C LYS A 3 51.96 12.39 5.29
N LYS A 4 51.97 13.22 6.34
CA LYS A 4 50.87 13.33 7.31
C LYS A 4 49.63 14.00 6.71
N GLY A 5 49.80 15.06 5.92
CA GLY A 5 48.69 15.76 5.24
C GLY A 5 47.99 14.89 4.18
N ILE A 6 48.76 14.09 3.44
CA ILE A 6 48.20 13.14 2.46
C ILE A 6 47.34 12.08 3.16
N ARG A 7 47.80 11.52 4.29
CA ARG A 7 47.06 10.52 5.06
C ARG A 7 45.75 11.06 5.65
N VAL A 8 45.78 12.29 6.18
CA VAL A 8 44.58 12.96 6.71
C VAL A 8 43.56 13.25 5.58
N GLY A 9 44.03 13.69 4.42
CA GLY A 9 43.16 13.90 3.25
C GLY A 9 42.47 12.62 2.79
N ILE A 10 43.20 11.50 2.71
CA ILE A 10 42.64 10.19 2.33
C ILE A 10 41.58 9.73 3.34
N LEU A 11 41.84 9.86 4.64
CA LEU A 11 40.88 9.46 5.69
C LEU A 11 39.59 10.29 5.64
N LEU A 12 39.69 11.60 5.37
CA LEU A 12 38.51 12.46 5.23
C LEU A 12 37.66 12.06 4.02
N VAL A 13 38.29 11.79 2.88
CA VAL A 13 37.58 11.35 1.66
C VAL A 13 36.89 9.99 1.90
N LEU A 14 37.56 9.04 2.55
CA LEU A 14 36.97 7.74 2.89
C LEU A 14 35.79 7.88 3.86
N GLY A 15 35.88 8.76 4.86
CA GLY A 15 34.78 9.04 5.79
C GLY A 15 33.54 9.59 5.09
N ILE A 16 33.70 10.53 4.15
CA ILE A 16 32.60 11.11 3.37
C ILE A 16 31.91 10.04 2.50
N ILE A 17 32.70 9.16 1.87
CA ILE A 17 32.15 8.06 1.04
C ILE A 17 31.31 7.10 1.89
N LEU A 18 31.78 6.72 3.08
CA LEU A 18 31.04 5.82 3.97
C LEU A 18 29.73 6.43 4.47
N ILE A 19 29.71 7.72 4.79
CA ILE A 19 28.48 8.44 5.18
C ILE A 19 27.50 8.50 4.01
N GLY A 20 27.98 8.79 2.80
CA GLY A 20 27.14 8.84 1.59
C GLY A 20 26.48 7.50 1.27
N ILE A 21 27.24 6.40 1.35
CA ILE A 21 26.71 5.04 1.12
C ILE A 21 25.74 4.65 2.24
N GLY A 22 26.10 4.88 3.50
CA GLY A 22 25.27 4.55 4.66
C GLY A 22 23.93 5.28 4.65
N GLY A 23 23.93 6.58 4.32
CA GLY A 23 22.71 7.38 4.20
C GLY A 23 21.77 6.87 3.11
N LYS A 24 22.29 6.54 1.92
CA LYS A 24 21.50 5.99 0.82
C LYS A 24 20.85 4.64 1.18
N VAL A 25 21.64 3.69 1.69
CA VAL A 25 21.14 2.36 2.08
C VAL A 25 20.04 2.46 3.15
N PHE A 26 20.18 3.39 4.09
CA PHE A 26 19.16 3.63 5.10
C PHE A 26 17.84 4.15 4.50
N MET A 27 17.91 5.08 3.54
CA MET A 27 16.74 5.60 2.84
C MET A 27 16.05 4.52 2.00
N ASP A 28 16.83 3.71 1.27
CA ASP A 28 16.31 2.63 0.43
C ASP A 28 15.53 1.59 1.26
N LYS A 29 16.11 1.14 2.39
CA LYS A 29 15.42 0.21 3.32
C LYS A 29 14.12 0.78 3.89
N ARG A 30 14.09 2.08 4.18
CA ARG A 30 12.89 2.73 4.71
C ARG A 30 11.80 2.85 3.64
N ALA A 31 12.18 3.10 2.39
CA ALA A 31 11.23 3.12 1.28
C ALA A 31 10.65 1.71 1.02
N GLU A 32 11.51 0.69 1.01
CA GLU A 32 11.09 -0.71 0.86
C GLU A 32 10.13 -1.14 1.98
N GLN A 33 10.45 -0.81 3.24
CA GLN A 33 9.56 -1.11 4.36
C GLN A 33 8.19 -0.43 4.22
N LYS A 34 8.15 0.84 3.80
CA LYS A 34 6.89 1.55 3.57
C LYS A 34 6.03 0.88 2.49
N GLU A 35 6.66 0.41 1.41
CA GLU A 35 5.96 -0.30 0.34
C GLU A 35 5.39 -1.64 0.83
N GLN A 36 6.18 -2.40 1.60
CA GLN A 36 5.73 -3.66 2.20
C GLN A 36 4.59 -3.44 3.20
N ASP A 37 4.68 -2.40 4.02
CA ASP A 37 3.65 -2.04 4.99
C ASP A 37 2.35 -1.64 4.29
N LEU A 38 2.42 -0.84 3.21
CA LEU A 38 1.25 -0.45 2.43
C LEU A 38 0.59 -1.67 1.76
N LEU A 39 1.39 -2.54 1.15
CA LEU A 39 0.90 -3.79 0.55
C LEU A 39 0.18 -4.67 1.58
N ALA A 40 0.71 -4.77 2.80
CA ALA A 40 0.06 -5.53 3.87
C ALA A 40 -1.29 -4.92 4.26
N VAL A 41 -1.41 -3.60 4.24
CA VAL A 41 -2.66 -2.88 4.52
C VAL A 41 -3.67 -3.09 3.40
N GLU A 42 -3.29 -2.98 2.14
CA GLU A 42 -4.18 -3.26 1.00
C GLU A 42 -4.71 -4.70 1.04
N LYS A 43 -3.82 -5.68 1.31
CA LYS A 43 -4.22 -7.09 1.50
C LYS A 43 -5.25 -7.25 2.61
N GLN A 44 -5.04 -6.55 3.73
CA GLN A 44 -5.94 -6.60 4.87
C GLN A 44 -7.29 -5.94 4.54
N SER A 45 -7.29 -4.79 3.87
CA SER A 45 -8.51 -4.06 3.52
C SER A 45 -9.39 -4.85 2.55
N VAL A 46 -8.80 -5.59 1.60
CA VAL A 46 -9.56 -6.49 0.70
C VAL A 46 -10.31 -7.57 1.48
N LYS A 47 -9.72 -8.12 2.54
CA LYS A 47 -10.43 -9.11 3.38
C LYS A 47 -11.67 -8.50 4.03
N VAL A 48 -11.60 -7.22 4.41
CA VAL A 48 -12.76 -6.52 4.98
C VAL A 48 -13.77 -6.15 3.89
N LEU A 49 -13.33 -5.74 2.70
CA LEU A 49 -14.22 -5.57 1.53
C LEU A 49 -14.99 -6.85 1.21
N LYS A 50 -14.32 -8.02 1.21
CA LYS A 50 -14.98 -9.33 1.02
C LYS A 50 -16.04 -9.63 2.08
N ASN A 51 -15.92 -9.08 3.29
CA ASN A 51 -16.92 -9.24 4.34
C ASN A 51 -18.03 -8.18 4.30
N THR A 52 -17.91 -7.18 3.43
CA THR A 52 -18.84 -6.05 3.31
C THR A 52 -19.68 -6.14 2.03
N PHE A 53 -19.04 -6.49 0.91
CA PHE A 53 -19.71 -6.64 -0.37
C PHE A 53 -19.69 -8.10 -0.85
N ALA A 54 -20.85 -8.53 -1.35
CA ALA A 54 -21.06 -9.82 -1.97
C ALA A 54 -20.59 -9.83 -3.43
N ASP A 55 -20.35 -11.03 -3.95
CA ASP A 55 -20.12 -11.28 -5.37
C ASP A 55 -18.92 -10.53 -5.98
N ILE A 56 -17.93 -10.14 -5.17
CA ILE A 56 -16.69 -9.50 -5.65
C ILE A 56 -15.91 -10.53 -6.48
N LYS A 57 -15.52 -10.11 -7.68
CA LYS A 57 -14.65 -10.86 -8.58
C LYS A 57 -13.23 -10.31 -8.59
N GLU A 58 -13.10 -8.98 -8.68
CA GLU A 58 -11.80 -8.32 -8.82
C GLU A 58 -11.79 -6.96 -8.12
N VAL A 59 -10.66 -6.60 -7.53
CA VAL A 59 -10.39 -5.27 -6.94
C VAL A 59 -9.07 -4.73 -7.49
N LYS A 60 -9.10 -3.53 -8.06
CA LYS A 60 -7.92 -2.82 -8.56
C LYS A 60 -7.70 -1.57 -7.75
N PHE A 61 -6.58 -1.48 -7.06
CA PHE A 61 -6.17 -0.26 -6.39
C PHE A 61 -5.58 0.73 -7.40
N HIS A 62 -6.05 1.97 -7.34
CA HIS A 62 -5.46 3.10 -8.05
C HIS A 62 -4.56 3.90 -7.11
N GLU A 63 -5.08 4.18 -5.91
CA GLU A 63 -4.37 4.94 -4.88
C GLU A 63 -4.63 4.33 -3.50
N ALA A 64 -3.61 4.39 -2.65
CA ALA A 64 -3.68 3.95 -1.26
C ALA A 64 -2.71 4.80 -0.44
N GLY A 65 -3.17 5.37 0.66
CA GLY A 65 -2.35 6.29 1.45
C GLY A 65 -2.79 6.40 2.89
N LYS A 66 -1.82 6.51 3.79
CA LYS A 66 -2.07 6.75 5.21
C LYS A 66 -2.32 8.25 5.44
N ASN A 67 -3.42 8.57 6.12
CA ASN A 67 -3.62 9.87 6.71
C ASN A 67 -2.84 9.93 8.04
N GLU A 68 -1.78 10.73 8.09
CA GLU A 68 -0.92 10.80 9.28
C GLU A 68 -1.58 11.47 10.49
N MET A 69 -2.67 12.25 10.29
CA MET A 69 -3.40 12.88 11.38
C MET A 69 -4.33 11.91 12.09
N THR A 70 -5.06 11.09 11.32
CA THR A 70 -6.06 10.15 11.87
C THR A 70 -5.48 8.75 12.08
N GLY A 71 -4.45 8.37 11.33
CA GLY A 71 -3.92 7.01 11.25
C GLY A 71 -4.73 6.07 10.35
N SER A 72 -5.83 6.54 9.76
CA SER A 72 -6.62 5.77 8.79
C SER A 72 -5.93 5.76 7.42
N TYR A 73 -6.30 4.79 6.60
CA TYR A 73 -5.86 4.71 5.21
C TYR A 73 -7.02 5.07 4.29
N GLY A 74 -6.79 5.96 3.34
CA GLY A 74 -7.71 6.21 2.22
C GLY A 74 -7.33 5.32 1.05
N MET A 75 -8.33 4.71 0.43
CA MET A 75 -8.18 3.79 -0.69
C MET A 75 -9.09 4.22 -1.83
N TYR A 76 -8.56 4.29 -3.04
CA TYR A 76 -9.33 4.51 -4.27
C TYR A 76 -9.22 3.28 -5.15
N VAL A 77 -10.36 2.64 -5.46
CA VAL A 77 -10.36 1.35 -6.15
C VAL A 77 -11.36 1.31 -7.31
N THR A 78 -11.16 0.34 -8.21
CA THR A 78 -12.24 -0.23 -9.03
C THR A 78 -12.56 -1.62 -8.52
N MET A 79 -13.82 -1.88 -8.22
CA MET A 79 -14.32 -3.21 -7.87
C MET A 79 -15.18 -3.75 -9.01
N PHE A 80 -15.00 -5.02 -9.35
CA PHE A 80 -15.79 -5.75 -10.33
C PHE A 80 -16.61 -6.83 -9.63
N ASN A 81 -17.89 -6.94 -9.97
CA ASN A 81 -18.72 -8.05 -9.52
C ASN A 81 -18.56 -9.29 -10.43
N LYS A 82 -19.22 -10.39 -10.09
CA LYS A 82 -19.23 -11.63 -10.89
C LYS A 82 -19.79 -11.48 -12.32
N ASN A 83 -20.59 -10.44 -12.57
CA ASN A 83 -21.15 -10.15 -13.89
C ASN A 83 -20.20 -9.32 -14.78
N ASN A 84 -19.04 -8.91 -14.24
CA ASN A 84 -18.10 -7.95 -14.83
C ASN A 84 -18.55 -6.49 -14.84
N ASP A 85 -19.63 -6.17 -14.14
CA ASP A 85 -19.97 -4.77 -13.88
C ASP A 85 -18.96 -4.20 -12.89
N SER A 86 -18.67 -2.91 -13.00
CA SER A 86 -17.60 -2.29 -12.22
C SER A 86 -17.98 -0.92 -11.68
N VAL A 87 -17.46 -0.61 -10.50
CA VAL A 87 -17.66 0.67 -9.83
C VAL A 87 -16.34 1.19 -9.29
N LYS A 88 -16.14 2.51 -9.39
CA LYS A 88 -15.02 3.22 -8.79
C LYS A 88 -15.52 3.95 -7.55
N PHE A 89 -14.81 3.79 -6.45
CA PHE A 89 -15.19 4.44 -5.20
C PHE A 89 -13.98 4.55 -4.26
N ASP A 90 -14.10 5.50 -3.33
CA ASP A 90 -13.18 5.70 -2.24
C ASP A 90 -13.70 5.05 -0.97
N TYR A 91 -12.80 4.54 -0.14
CA TYR A 91 -13.13 4.08 1.20
C TYR A 91 -11.98 4.32 2.19
N GLY A 92 -12.36 4.55 3.44
CA GLY A 92 -11.46 4.57 4.58
C GLY A 92 -11.21 3.16 5.11
N PHE A 93 -10.01 2.91 5.63
CA PHE A 93 -9.66 1.66 6.29
C PHE A 93 -8.84 1.91 7.56
N TRP A 94 -9.23 1.27 8.66
CA TRP A 94 -8.54 1.35 9.94
C TRP A 94 -7.81 0.05 10.23
N LYS A 95 -6.51 0.01 9.90
CA LYS A 95 -5.65 -1.19 10.04
C LYS A 95 -5.76 -1.88 11.40
N GLU A 96 -5.63 -1.13 12.49
CA GLU A 96 -5.60 -1.68 13.86
C GLU A 96 -6.96 -2.21 14.34
N ARG A 97 -8.05 -1.73 13.74
CA ARG A 97 -9.42 -2.15 14.05
C ARG A 97 -9.96 -3.17 13.07
N ASN A 98 -9.28 -3.35 11.94
CA ASN A 98 -9.67 -4.23 10.85
C ASN A 98 -11.11 -3.95 10.35
N GLU A 99 -11.43 -2.67 10.19
CA GLU A 99 -12.76 -2.19 9.79
C GLU A 99 -12.65 -1.19 8.63
N LEU A 100 -13.70 -1.14 7.81
CA LEU A 100 -13.89 -0.01 6.89
C LEU A 100 -14.29 1.21 7.72
N GLY A 101 -13.75 2.37 7.34
CA GLY A 101 -14.25 3.66 7.74
C GLY A 101 -15.40 4.07 6.83
N ASP A 102 -15.46 5.35 6.49
CA ASP A 102 -16.43 5.86 5.52
C ASP A 102 -16.22 5.25 4.14
N TYR A 103 -17.30 4.86 3.45
CA TYR A 103 -17.27 4.38 2.07
C TYR A 103 -18.51 4.87 1.33
N GLY A 104 -18.30 5.38 0.11
CA GLY A 104 -19.39 5.75 -0.79
C GLY A 104 -20.04 4.51 -1.40
N VAL A 105 -21.38 4.47 -1.44
CA VAL A 105 -22.13 3.53 -2.29
C VAL A 105 -22.52 4.27 -3.55
N GLU A 106 -21.76 4.03 -4.61
CA GLU A 106 -21.93 4.69 -5.92
C GLU A 106 -22.84 3.87 -6.85
N ASP A 107 -22.86 2.54 -6.69
CA ASP A 107 -23.72 1.62 -7.45
C ASP A 107 -24.09 0.39 -6.60
N GLU A 108 -25.33 0.33 -6.10
CA GLU A 108 -25.83 -0.79 -5.28
C GLU A 108 -25.89 -2.14 -6.01
N ALA A 109 -25.94 -2.14 -7.36
CA ALA A 109 -25.93 -3.39 -8.12
C ALA A 109 -24.53 -4.03 -8.14
N VAL A 110 -23.48 -3.22 -8.01
CA VAL A 110 -22.08 -3.69 -7.91
C VAL A 110 -21.64 -3.78 -6.45
N GLN A 111 -21.93 -2.77 -5.63
CA GLN A 111 -21.64 -2.69 -4.18
C GLN A 111 -22.75 -3.33 -3.34
N LYS A 112 -23.16 -4.52 -3.75
CA LYS A 112 -24.20 -5.27 -3.05
C LYS A 112 -23.70 -5.71 -1.68
N GLU A 113 -24.38 -5.31 -0.61
CA GLU A 113 -24.03 -5.77 0.74
C GLU A 113 -24.04 -7.30 0.86
N GLY A 114 -23.07 -7.83 1.59
CA GLY A 114 -22.97 -9.25 1.92
C GLY A 114 -21.53 -9.73 1.95
N VAL A 115 -21.34 -11.05 1.83
CA VAL A 115 -20.02 -11.68 1.96
C VAL A 115 -19.63 -12.37 0.67
N THR A 116 -18.43 -12.07 0.19
CA THR A 116 -17.75 -12.79 -0.88
C THR A 116 -16.91 -13.93 -0.31
N THR A 117 -17.35 -15.16 -0.56
CA THR A 117 -16.64 -16.39 -0.12
C THR A 117 -15.64 -16.91 -1.16
N THR A 118 -15.77 -16.50 -2.41
CA THR A 118 -14.87 -16.88 -3.51
C THR A 118 -13.54 -16.14 -3.43
N SER A 119 -12.53 -16.64 -4.13
CA SER A 119 -11.29 -15.91 -4.33
C SER A 119 -11.53 -14.66 -5.19
N VAL A 120 -10.91 -13.55 -4.81
CA VAL A 120 -10.96 -12.25 -5.48
C VAL A 120 -9.59 -12.00 -6.10
N LYS A 121 -9.58 -11.63 -7.38
CA LYS A 121 -8.35 -11.14 -8.02
C LYS A 121 -8.07 -9.72 -7.52
N VAL A 122 -6.86 -9.46 -7.06
CA VAL A 122 -6.46 -8.13 -6.57
C VAL A 122 -5.27 -7.63 -7.38
N THR A 123 -5.32 -6.37 -7.81
CA THR A 123 -4.17 -5.63 -8.34
C THR A 123 -3.85 -4.49 -7.38
N TYR A 124 -2.67 -4.50 -6.77
CA TYR A 124 -2.22 -3.54 -5.75
C TYR A 124 -1.60 -2.28 -6.36
N THR A 125 -1.42 -1.21 -5.55
CA THR A 125 -0.78 0.03 -6.04
C THR A 125 0.65 -0.17 -6.54
N ASN A 126 1.38 -1.15 -6.01
CA ASN A 126 2.72 -1.51 -6.51
C ASN A 126 2.71 -2.42 -7.75
N GLY A 127 1.53 -2.68 -8.32
CA GLY A 127 1.36 -3.48 -9.54
C GLY A 127 1.41 -4.99 -9.33
N LYS A 128 1.61 -5.49 -8.10
CA LYS A 128 1.51 -6.92 -7.81
C LYS A 128 0.05 -7.38 -8.01
N GLU A 129 -0.11 -8.62 -8.43
CA GLU A 129 -1.41 -9.28 -8.51
C GLU A 129 -1.45 -10.53 -7.61
N GLU A 130 -2.61 -10.80 -7.01
CA GLU A 130 -2.81 -11.95 -6.12
C GLU A 130 -4.28 -12.39 -6.12
N LEU A 131 -4.54 -13.65 -5.76
CA LEU A 131 -5.87 -14.16 -5.45
C LEU A 131 -6.03 -14.27 -3.94
N ILE A 132 -7.03 -13.57 -3.37
CA ILE A 132 -7.34 -13.54 -1.92
C ILE A 132 -8.72 -14.13 -1.63
#